data_AF-D3JH64-F1
#
_entry.id   AF-D3JH64-F1
#
_cell.length_a   1.000
_cell.length_b   1.000
_cell.length_c   1.000
_cell.angle_alpha   90.00
_cell.angle_beta   90.00
_cell.angle_gamma   90.00
#
_symmetry.space_group_name_H-M   'P 1'
#
loop_
_entity.id
_entity.type
_entity.pdbx_description
1 polymer ?
#
loop_
_entity_poly.entity_id
_entity_poly.type
_entity_poly.pdbx_seq_one_letter_code
_entity_poly.pdbx_strand_id
1 'polypeptide(L)'
;QQIAFAQQFGQPMEYPQLKGLPECPLVTPVIKLEHERVNFGGVWHSDTSYLERPPMASMLYAVETPPAGGDTIFATQYLAYETLSEGLQRILAGLIGINSSTKAEVSRSREDRLREAGAEHKVLIGEHPVVRTHPETGRKALYVNAGHTTNFKGFTAEESAPLLSYLFNHQVRPEFTCRFYWEPGSLAFWENRCV
;
A
#
# COMPACT_ATOMS: atom_id res chain seq x y z
N GLN A 1 9.71 -20.66 -8.70
CA GLN A 1 8.28 -20.81 -9.04
C GLN A 1 7.50 -19.51 -8.83
N GLN A 2 7.58 -18.88 -7.65
CA GLN A 2 6.90 -17.59 -7.38
C GLN A 2 7.19 -16.49 -8.42
N ILE A 3 8.47 -16.28 -8.77
CA ILE A 3 8.85 -15.31 -9.83
C ILE A 3 8.24 -15.66 -11.19
N ALA A 4 8.22 -16.94 -11.57
CA ALA A 4 7.63 -17.38 -12.83
C ALA A 4 6.12 -17.14 -12.87
N PHE A 5 5.42 -17.29 -11.73
CA PHE A 5 4.02 -16.92 -11.59
C PHE A 5 3.82 -15.41 -11.75
N ALA A 6 4.65 -14.59 -11.09
CA ALA A 6 4.61 -13.13 -11.23
C ALA A 6 4.79 -12.65 -12.67
N GLN A 7 5.70 -13.30 -13.41
CA GLN A 7 5.97 -13.01 -14.82
C GLN A 7 4.78 -13.27 -15.75
N GLN A 8 3.76 -14.01 -15.33
CA GLN A 8 2.52 -14.15 -16.10
C GLN A 8 1.66 -12.87 -16.10
N PHE A 9 1.86 -11.97 -15.13
CA PHE A 9 1.07 -10.75 -14.96
C PHE A 9 1.84 -9.47 -15.31
N GLY A 10 3.16 -9.47 -15.12
CA GLY A 10 3.99 -8.32 -15.41
C GLY A 10 5.45 -8.55 -15.06
N GLN A 11 6.28 -7.51 -15.21
CA GLN A 11 7.69 -7.58 -14.86
C GLN A 11 7.87 -7.39 -13.35
N PRO A 12 8.42 -8.36 -12.60
CA PRO A 12 8.74 -8.18 -11.19
C PRO A 12 9.83 -7.12 -11.03
N MET A 13 9.78 -6.39 -9.92
CA MET A 13 10.76 -5.36 -9.60
C MET A 13 11.32 -5.55 -8.18
N GLU A 14 12.54 -5.07 -7.95
CA GLU A 14 13.09 -5.01 -6.61
C GLU A 14 12.36 -3.95 -5.77
N TYR A 15 12.18 -4.24 -4.50
CA TYR A 15 11.53 -3.30 -3.60
C TYR A 15 12.45 -2.10 -3.33
N PRO A 16 11.99 -0.85 -3.54
CA PRO A 16 12.87 0.32 -3.62
C PRO A 16 13.56 0.70 -2.29
N GLN A 17 13.08 0.17 -1.16
CA GLN A 17 13.58 0.53 0.17
C GLN A 17 14.12 -0.66 0.97
N LEU A 18 14.04 -1.88 0.44
CA LEU A 18 14.42 -3.09 1.18
C LEU A 18 15.25 -3.96 0.27
N LYS A 19 16.28 -4.58 0.85
CA LYS A 19 17.07 -5.57 0.15
C LYS A 19 16.26 -6.86 0.04
N GLY A 20 16.20 -7.41 -1.17
CA GLY A 20 15.66 -8.75 -1.39
C GLY A 20 16.56 -9.85 -0.82
N LEU A 21 16.12 -11.10 -0.99
CA LEU A 21 16.90 -12.28 -0.64
C LEU A 21 18.21 -12.33 -1.46
N PRO A 22 19.35 -12.76 -0.87
CA PRO A 22 20.61 -12.88 -1.60
C PRO A 22 20.52 -13.75 -2.86
N GLU A 23 19.78 -14.84 -2.79
CA GLU A 23 19.57 -15.80 -3.87
C GLU A 23 18.50 -15.35 -4.89
N CYS A 24 17.63 -14.42 -4.49
CA CYS A 24 16.58 -13.88 -5.36
C CYS A 24 16.22 -12.43 -4.95
N PRO A 25 16.96 -11.41 -5.44
CA PRO A 25 16.76 -10.01 -5.02
C PRO A 25 15.36 -9.45 -5.34
N LEU A 26 14.63 -10.07 -6.28
CA LEU A 26 13.25 -9.72 -6.61
C LEU A 26 12.23 -10.18 -5.55
N VAL A 27 12.64 -10.96 -4.56
CA VAL A 27 11.81 -11.41 -3.45
C VAL A 27 12.27 -10.70 -2.18
N THR A 28 11.39 -9.88 -1.61
CA THR A 28 11.66 -9.20 -0.33
C THR A 28 11.08 -10.00 0.83
N PRO A 29 11.89 -10.39 1.83
CA PRO A 29 11.39 -11.11 2.99
C PRO A 29 10.57 -10.18 3.90
N VAL A 30 9.32 -10.56 4.16
CA VAL A 30 8.46 -9.93 5.18
C VAL A 30 8.49 -10.82 6.42
N ILE A 31 9.57 -10.72 7.18
CA ILE A 31 9.75 -11.47 8.43
C ILE A 31 9.23 -10.64 9.60
N LYS A 32 8.77 -11.25 10.69
CA LYS A 32 8.62 -10.59 11.99
C LYS A 32 9.18 -11.51 13.07
N LEU A 33 10.20 -11.07 13.80
CA LEU A 33 10.84 -11.83 14.87
C LEU A 33 10.06 -11.68 16.18
N GLU A 34 10.14 -12.69 17.05
CA GLU A 34 9.37 -12.76 18.31
C GLU A 34 9.58 -11.54 19.23
N HIS A 35 10.78 -10.97 19.24
CA HIS A 35 11.10 -9.80 20.07
C HIS A 35 10.63 -8.47 19.45
N GLU A 36 10.31 -8.43 18.15
CA GLU A 36 9.87 -7.20 17.46
C GLU A 36 8.45 -6.80 17.91
N ARG A 37 8.28 -5.54 18.29
CA ARG A 37 6.99 -5.02 18.77
C ARG A 37 6.16 -4.38 17.66
N VAL A 38 6.80 -3.89 16.61
CA VAL A 38 6.15 -3.26 15.45
C VAL A 38 6.04 -4.29 14.32
N ASN A 39 4.89 -4.38 13.66
CA ASN A 39 4.72 -5.19 12.45
C ASN A 39 5.00 -4.38 11.19
N PHE A 40 5.50 -5.07 10.17
CA PHE A 40 5.64 -4.50 8.82
C PHE A 40 4.26 -4.24 8.21
N GLY A 41 4.05 -3.06 7.63
CA GLY A 41 2.79 -2.72 6.95
C GLY A 41 1.57 -2.61 7.88
N GLY A 42 1.76 -2.33 9.18
CA GLY A 42 0.69 -2.24 10.17
C GLY A 42 -0.28 -1.06 10.04
N VAL A 43 -0.17 -0.28 8.95
CA VAL A 43 -1.02 0.89 8.65
C VAL A 43 -1.71 0.62 7.31
N TRP A 44 -2.96 1.05 7.15
CA TRP A 44 -3.65 0.96 5.87
C TRP A 44 -2.90 1.71 4.76
N HIS A 45 -2.51 0.98 3.71
CA HIS A 45 -1.72 1.49 2.60
C HIS A 45 -1.91 0.67 1.32
N SER A 46 -1.56 1.30 0.20
CA SER A 46 -1.24 0.61 -1.05
C SER A 46 0.27 0.69 -1.24
N ASP A 47 0.89 -0.41 -1.67
CA ASP A 47 2.34 -0.54 -1.70
C ASP A 47 3.00 0.50 -2.59
N THR A 48 4.00 1.19 -2.04
CA THR A 48 4.92 2.04 -2.80
C THR A 48 4.22 3.12 -3.64
N SER A 49 3.07 3.63 -3.18
CA SER A 49 2.34 4.74 -3.84
C SER A 49 3.16 6.04 -3.94
N TYR A 50 4.36 6.08 -3.39
CA TYR A 50 5.35 7.15 -3.50
C TYR A 50 6.32 7.00 -4.70
N LEU A 51 6.18 5.96 -5.52
CA LEU A 51 6.91 5.83 -6.79
C LEU A 51 6.18 6.60 -7.90
N GLU A 52 6.94 7.12 -8.87
CA GLU A 52 6.34 7.75 -10.07
C GLU A 52 5.42 6.78 -10.83
N ARG A 53 5.80 5.49 -10.87
CA ARG A 53 5.03 4.39 -11.46
C ARG A 53 4.90 3.27 -10.43
N PRO A 54 3.87 3.30 -9.57
CA PRO A 54 3.64 2.24 -8.59
C PRO A 54 3.34 0.89 -9.27
N PRO A 55 3.71 -0.23 -8.64
CA PRO A 55 3.42 -1.56 -9.16
C PRO A 55 1.92 -1.78 -9.28
N MET A 56 1.51 -2.50 -10.33
CA MET A 56 0.10 -2.83 -10.55
C MET A 56 -0.43 -3.89 -9.60
N ALA A 57 0.44 -4.65 -8.93
CA ALA A 57 0.01 -5.73 -8.06
C ALA A 57 1.15 -6.12 -7.14
N SER A 58 0.80 -6.74 -6.03
CA SER A 58 1.73 -7.31 -5.07
C SER A 58 1.30 -8.74 -4.75
N MET A 59 2.28 -9.56 -4.35
CA MET A 59 2.03 -10.92 -3.89
C MET A 59 2.81 -11.24 -2.64
N LEU A 60 2.20 -12.02 -1.76
CA LEU A 60 2.83 -12.58 -0.57
C LEU A 60 2.58 -14.07 -0.54
N TYR A 61 3.67 -14.81 -0.30
CA TYR A 61 3.67 -16.25 -0.10
C TYR A 61 4.04 -16.55 1.34
N ALA A 62 3.16 -17.23 2.08
CA ALA A 62 3.39 -17.58 3.46
C ALA A 62 4.34 -18.78 3.56
N VAL A 63 5.52 -18.54 4.14
CA VAL A 63 6.48 -19.59 4.47
C VAL A 63 6.22 -20.11 5.88
N GLU A 64 6.15 -19.19 6.84
CA GLU A 64 5.83 -19.45 8.25
C GLU A 64 4.75 -18.48 8.71
N THR A 65 3.83 -18.96 9.56
CA THR A 65 2.75 -18.16 10.13
C THR A 65 2.68 -18.40 11.64
N PRO A 66 2.27 -17.40 12.44
CA PRO A 66 2.03 -17.62 13.86
C PRO A 66 0.84 -18.58 14.07
N PRO A 67 0.74 -19.25 15.24
CA PRO A 67 -0.37 -20.16 15.54
C PRO A 67 -1.72 -19.43 15.66
N ALA A 68 -1.71 -18.12 15.88
CA ALA A 68 -2.89 -17.26 15.87
C ALA A 68 -2.51 -15.81 15.50
N GLY A 69 -3.41 -15.11 14.81
CA GLY A 69 -3.20 -13.75 14.33
C GLY A 69 -2.33 -13.69 13.06
N GLY A 70 -1.95 -12.48 12.65
CA GLY A 70 -1.14 -12.27 11.44
C GLY A 70 -1.91 -12.15 10.13
N ASP A 71 -3.25 -12.19 10.18
CA ASP A 71 -4.12 -11.99 9.02
C ASP A 71 -3.87 -10.66 8.32
N THR A 72 -4.14 -10.62 7.02
CA THR A 72 -4.15 -9.37 6.24
C THR A 72 -5.59 -8.97 5.96
N ILE A 73 -5.91 -7.70 6.19
CA ILE A 73 -7.21 -7.14 5.81
C ILE A 73 -6.99 -6.30 4.56
N PHE A 74 -7.82 -6.52 3.55
CA PHE A 74 -7.84 -5.78 2.31
C PHE A 74 -9.13 -4.95 2.24
N ALA A 75 -9.11 -3.81 1.56
CA ALA A 75 -10.29 -2.95 1.40
C ALA A 75 -10.48 -2.58 -0.07
N THR A 76 -11.65 -2.83 -0.66
CA THR A 76 -11.87 -2.41 -2.06
C THR A 76 -12.09 -0.91 -2.16
N GLN A 77 -11.22 -0.25 -2.93
CA GLN A 77 -11.29 1.19 -3.17
C GLN A 77 -12.32 1.58 -4.23
N TYR A 78 -12.89 0.59 -4.93
CA TYR A 78 -14.04 0.81 -5.81
C TYR A 78 -15.29 1.13 -5.01
N LEU A 79 -15.69 0.25 -4.08
CA LEU A 79 -16.87 0.51 -3.24
C LEU A 79 -16.67 1.76 -2.37
N ALA A 80 -15.44 1.97 -1.88
CA ALA A 80 -15.12 3.19 -1.16
C ALA A 80 -15.40 4.45 -1.99
N TYR A 81 -15.07 4.47 -3.30
CA TYR A 81 -15.41 5.58 -4.20
C TYR A 81 -16.91 5.64 -4.53
N GLU A 82 -17.50 4.52 -4.93
CA GLU A 82 -18.88 4.40 -5.41
C GLU A 82 -19.92 4.81 -4.34
N THR A 83 -19.57 4.66 -3.06
CA THR A 83 -20.44 5.01 -1.91
C THR A 83 -20.26 6.45 -1.40
N LEU A 84 -19.31 7.21 -1.95
CA LEU A 84 -19.23 8.65 -1.66
C LEU A 84 -20.45 9.38 -2.25
N SER A 85 -20.82 10.49 -1.62
CA SER A 85 -21.81 11.40 -2.22
C SER A 85 -21.28 11.95 -3.54
N GLU A 86 -22.18 12.24 -4.49
CA GLU A 86 -21.79 12.84 -5.76
C GLU A 86 -21.01 14.16 -5.58
N GLY A 87 -21.35 14.93 -4.53
CA GLY A 87 -20.64 16.15 -4.18
C GLY A 87 -19.16 15.89 -3.89
N LEU A 88 -18.86 14.88 -3.07
CA LEU A 88 -17.48 14.47 -2.81
C LEU A 88 -16.82 13.91 -4.06
N GLN A 89 -17.51 13.06 -4.84
CA GLN A 89 -16.95 12.54 -6.08
C GLN A 89 -16.54 13.66 -7.05
N ARG A 90 -17.33 14.74 -7.16
CA ARG A 90 -17.00 15.93 -7.96
C ARG A 90 -15.79 16.70 -7.42
N ILE A 91 -15.72 16.89 -6.10
CA ILE A 91 -14.58 17.56 -5.45
C ILE A 91 -13.28 16.79 -5.70
N LEU A 92 -13.31 15.47 -5.56
CA LEU A 92 -12.11 14.63 -5.65
C LEU A 92 -11.60 14.41 -7.09
N ALA A 93 -12.46 14.56 -8.11
CA ALA A 93 -12.15 14.18 -9.49
C ALA A 93 -10.92 14.88 -10.09
N GLY A 94 -10.59 16.08 -9.62
CA GLY A 94 -9.42 16.86 -10.08
C GLY A 94 -8.25 16.89 -9.09
N LEU A 95 -8.37 16.28 -7.92
CA LEU A 95 -7.33 16.36 -6.90
C LEU A 95 -6.19 15.38 -7.21
N ILE A 96 -4.97 15.83 -6.92
CA ILE A 96 -3.76 15.02 -6.95
C ILE A 96 -3.26 14.84 -5.51
N GLY A 97 -3.09 13.60 -5.06
CA GLY A 97 -2.48 13.28 -3.77
C GLY A 97 -0.96 13.19 -3.89
N ILE A 98 -0.27 13.80 -2.93
CA ILE A 98 1.18 13.67 -2.75
C ILE A 98 1.44 12.49 -1.82
N ASN A 99 2.24 11.52 -2.25
CA ASN A 99 2.58 10.31 -1.51
C ASN A 99 4.06 10.30 -1.19
N SER A 100 4.41 10.19 0.10
CA SER A 100 5.79 10.18 0.57
C SER A 100 6.16 8.85 1.21
N SER A 101 7.40 8.41 0.95
CA SER A 101 7.96 7.22 1.58
C SER A 101 8.37 7.42 3.05
N THR A 102 8.35 8.65 3.56
CA THR A 102 8.80 9.00 4.92
C THR A 102 7.68 9.36 5.89
N LYS A 103 6.40 9.13 5.54
CA LYS A 103 5.30 9.43 6.45
C LYS A 103 5.47 8.62 7.76
N ALA A 104 5.42 9.34 8.88
CA ALA A 104 5.99 8.92 10.17
C ALA A 104 5.48 7.58 10.75
N GLU A 105 4.28 7.14 10.37
CA GLU A 105 3.73 5.85 10.83
C GLU A 105 4.30 4.66 10.05
N VAL A 106 4.56 4.83 8.75
CA VAL A 106 5.16 3.77 7.92
C VAL A 106 6.67 3.75 8.05
N SER A 107 7.33 4.92 8.18
CA SER A 107 8.78 4.98 8.38
C SER A 107 9.21 4.24 9.65
N ARG A 108 8.45 4.38 10.75
CA ARG A 108 8.71 3.68 12.02
C ARG A 108 8.68 2.15 11.89
N SER A 109 7.83 1.60 11.01
CA SER A 109 7.80 0.14 10.76
C SER A 109 9.00 -0.38 9.95
N ARG A 110 9.75 0.51 9.31
CA ARG A 110 10.90 0.20 8.45
C ARG A 110 12.23 0.61 9.06
N GLU A 111 12.20 1.46 10.09
CA GLU A 111 13.36 2.16 10.63
C GLU A 111 14.44 1.20 11.16
N ASP A 112 14.05 0.15 11.90
CA ASP A 112 14.99 -0.82 12.45
C ASP A 112 15.73 -1.57 11.33
N ARG A 113 15.03 -1.97 10.26
CA ARG A 113 15.62 -2.70 9.11
C ARG A 113 16.42 -1.82 8.18
N LEU A 114 16.02 -0.56 8.01
CA LEU A 114 16.74 0.41 7.21
C LEU A 114 18.08 0.79 7.86
N ARG A 115 18.13 0.86 9.21
CA ARG A 115 19.38 1.05 9.97
C ARG A 115 20.33 -0.13 9.81
N GLU A 116 19.82 -1.36 9.86
CA GLU A 116 20.61 -2.57 9.63
C GLU A 116 21.14 -2.67 8.19
N ALA A 117 20.39 -2.17 7.20
CA ALA A 117 20.75 -2.25 5.79
C ALA A 117 21.76 -1.17 5.32
N GLY A 118 22.12 -0.18 6.16
CA GLY A 118 23.10 0.86 5.83
C GLY A 118 22.74 1.74 4.62
N ALA A 119 21.46 1.80 4.24
CA ALA A 119 21.00 2.48 3.03
C ALA A 119 20.77 3.98 3.26
N GLU A 120 21.29 4.83 2.36
CA GLU A 120 20.95 6.25 2.33
C GLU A 120 19.44 6.44 2.12
N HIS A 121 18.80 7.20 3.02
CA HIS A 121 17.37 7.48 2.97
C HIS A 121 17.05 8.42 1.80
N LYS A 122 16.88 7.87 0.59
CA LYS A 122 16.26 8.63 -0.50
C LYS A 122 14.77 8.74 -0.23
N VAL A 123 14.33 9.96 0.08
CA VAL A 123 12.90 10.28 0.16
C VAL A 123 12.33 10.18 -1.24
N LEU A 124 11.31 9.34 -1.40
CA LEU A 124 10.60 9.16 -2.65
C LEU A 124 9.24 9.85 -2.53
N ILE A 125 8.87 10.58 -3.58
CA ILE A 125 7.62 11.33 -3.65
C ILE A 125 6.93 10.97 -4.96
N GLY A 126 5.69 10.52 -4.87
CA GLY A 126 4.81 10.19 -5.99
C GLY A 126 3.58 11.10 -5.99
N GLU A 127 3.21 11.61 -7.17
CA GLU A 127 2.01 12.42 -7.36
C GLU A 127 0.98 11.64 -8.18
N HIS A 128 -0.19 11.40 -7.61
CA HIS A 128 -1.20 10.58 -8.26
C HIS A 128 -2.61 11.16 -8.12
N PRO A 129 -3.49 10.98 -9.13
CA PRO A 129 -4.91 11.33 -8.98
C PRO A 129 -5.52 10.65 -7.76
N VAL A 130 -6.28 11.42 -6.97
CA VAL A 130 -7.02 10.89 -5.81
C VAL A 130 -8.11 9.92 -6.25
N VAL A 131 -8.62 10.09 -7.47
CA VAL A 131 -9.52 9.14 -8.13
C VAL A 131 -8.82 8.62 -9.37
N ARG A 132 -8.54 7.31 -9.42
CA ARG A 132 -7.93 6.65 -10.57
C ARG A 132 -8.96 5.84 -11.33
N THR A 133 -8.86 5.85 -12.66
CA THR A 133 -9.57 4.90 -13.51
C THR A 133 -8.70 3.67 -13.70
N HIS A 134 -9.20 2.50 -13.32
CA HIS A 134 -8.49 1.24 -13.54
C HIS A 134 -8.48 0.91 -15.04
N PRO A 135 -7.30 0.69 -15.65
CA PRO A 135 -7.19 0.67 -17.12
C PRO A 135 -7.92 -0.51 -17.77
N GLU A 136 -8.00 -1.66 -17.11
CA GLU A 136 -8.64 -2.86 -17.68
C GLU A 136 -10.16 -2.94 -17.41
N THR A 137 -10.67 -2.31 -16.35
CA THR A 137 -12.08 -2.42 -15.95
C THR A 137 -12.88 -1.14 -16.18
N GLY A 138 -12.20 0.00 -16.39
CA GLY A 138 -12.83 1.32 -16.49
C GLY A 138 -13.43 1.84 -15.18
N ARG A 139 -13.39 1.06 -14.09
CA ARG A 139 -13.93 1.46 -12.79
C ARG A 139 -13.06 2.53 -12.14
N LYS A 140 -13.68 3.41 -11.36
CA LYS A 140 -12.99 4.44 -10.59
C LYS A 140 -12.76 3.96 -9.16
N ALA A 141 -11.54 4.18 -8.65
CA ALA A 141 -11.14 3.85 -7.28
C ALA A 141 -10.53 5.07 -6.58
N LEU A 142 -10.71 5.14 -5.26
CA LEU A 142 -9.92 6.05 -4.42
C LEU A 142 -8.46 5.60 -4.39
N TYR A 143 -7.53 6.55 -4.51
CA TYR A 143 -6.09 6.28 -4.49
C TYR A 143 -5.35 7.26 -3.59
N VAL A 144 -5.75 7.24 -2.32
CA VAL A 144 -5.07 7.88 -1.19
C VAL A 144 -5.01 6.86 -0.05
N ASN A 145 -4.01 6.98 0.82
CA ASN A 145 -3.91 6.09 1.96
C ASN A 145 -3.20 6.74 3.17
N ALA A 146 -3.52 6.23 4.35
CA ALA A 146 -2.96 6.69 5.61
C ALA A 146 -1.45 6.47 5.69
N GLY A 147 -0.94 5.42 5.04
CA GLY A 147 0.48 5.10 5.06
C GLY A 147 1.39 6.09 4.31
N HIS A 148 0.91 6.73 3.24
CA HIS A 148 1.78 7.46 2.31
C HIS A 148 1.26 8.83 1.91
N THR A 149 -0.05 9.04 1.80
CA THR A 149 -0.60 10.31 1.31
C THR A 149 -0.45 11.39 2.38
N THR A 150 0.28 12.47 2.07
CA THR A 150 0.58 13.57 3.01
C THR A 150 -0.39 14.73 2.88
N ASN A 151 -0.69 15.14 1.65
CA ASN A 151 -1.52 16.31 1.33
C ASN A 151 -1.98 16.23 -0.13
N PHE A 152 -2.89 17.12 -0.52
CA PHE A 152 -3.23 17.34 -1.92
C PHE A 152 -2.25 18.34 -2.55
N LYS A 153 -1.90 18.15 -3.81
CA LYS A 153 -1.04 19.06 -4.57
C LYS A 153 -1.68 20.46 -4.62
N GLY A 154 -0.90 21.48 -4.24
CA GLY A 154 -1.38 22.86 -4.16
C GLY A 154 -2.12 23.21 -2.86
N PHE A 155 -2.24 22.27 -1.93
CA PHE A 155 -2.79 22.47 -0.59
C PHE A 155 -1.69 22.27 0.44
N THR A 156 -1.74 23.03 1.52
CA THR A 156 -0.97 22.76 2.73
C THR A 156 -1.42 21.45 3.37
N ALA A 157 -0.57 20.89 4.25
CA ALA A 157 -0.93 19.72 5.03
C ALA A 157 -2.16 19.97 5.93
N GLU A 158 -2.27 21.17 6.50
CA GLU A 158 -3.39 21.58 7.36
C GLU A 158 -4.70 21.64 6.58
N GLU A 159 -4.71 22.26 5.39
CA GLU A 159 -5.91 22.32 4.54
C GLU A 159 -6.34 20.92 4.06
N SER A 160 -5.38 20.03 3.84
CA SER A 160 -5.65 18.67 3.36
C SER A 160 -6.15 17.73 4.46
N ALA A 161 -5.73 17.94 5.71
CA ALA A 161 -5.89 17.00 6.80
C ALA A 161 -7.35 16.59 7.08
N PRO A 162 -8.35 17.50 7.11
CA PRO A 162 -9.73 17.11 7.39
C PRO A 162 -10.31 16.16 6.35
N LEU A 163 -10.09 16.47 5.06
CA LEU A 163 -10.61 15.64 3.97
C LEU A 163 -9.86 14.32 3.85
N LEU A 164 -8.53 14.31 3.99
CA LEU A 164 -7.76 13.06 4.02
C LEU A 164 -8.18 12.18 5.19
N SER A 165 -8.36 12.73 6.39
CA SER A 165 -8.82 11.99 7.57
C SER A 165 -10.20 11.37 7.34
N TYR A 166 -11.14 12.12 6.75
CA TYR A 166 -12.45 11.58 6.36
C TYR A 166 -12.30 10.41 5.38
N LEU A 167 -11.51 10.57 4.32
CA LEU A 167 -11.32 9.53 3.31
C LEU A 167 -10.68 8.28 3.91
N PHE A 168 -9.62 8.42 4.71
CA PHE A 168 -8.95 7.27 5.33
C PHE A 168 -9.91 6.46 6.22
N ASN A 169 -10.76 7.15 7.00
CA ASN A 169 -11.77 6.49 7.82
C ASN A 169 -12.87 5.82 6.99
N HIS A 170 -13.29 6.45 5.89
CA HIS A 170 -14.31 5.90 4.99
C HIS A 170 -13.79 4.66 4.24
N GLN A 171 -12.56 4.70 3.73
CA GLN A 171 -11.95 3.63 2.93
C GLN A 171 -11.82 2.29 3.67
N VAL A 172 -11.79 2.31 5.00
CA VAL A 172 -11.52 1.13 5.84
C VAL A 172 -12.77 0.62 6.57
N ARG A 173 -13.95 1.08 6.16
CA ARG A 173 -15.22 0.63 6.73
C ARG A 173 -15.43 -0.87 6.50
N PRO A 174 -15.94 -1.63 7.48
CA PRO A 174 -16.04 -3.10 7.40
C PRO A 174 -16.69 -3.64 6.13
N GLU A 175 -17.71 -2.97 5.61
CA GLU A 175 -18.43 -3.32 4.37
C GLU A 175 -17.58 -3.24 3.09
N PHE A 176 -16.41 -2.59 3.15
CA PHE A 176 -15.44 -2.55 2.04
C PHE A 176 -14.33 -3.57 2.22
N THR A 177 -14.26 -4.25 3.36
CA THR A 177 -13.12 -5.08 3.74
C THR A 177 -13.34 -6.57 3.55
N CYS A 178 -12.26 -7.28 3.31
CA CYS A 178 -12.18 -8.72 3.52
C CYS A 178 -10.94 -9.05 4.36
N ARG A 179 -11.02 -10.17 5.09
CA ARG A 179 -9.92 -10.67 5.92
C ARG A 179 -9.38 -11.95 5.32
N PHE A 180 -8.09 -11.98 5.04
CA PHE A 180 -7.39 -13.13 4.53
C PHE A 180 -6.60 -13.79 5.66
N TYR A 181 -6.97 -15.03 5.98
CA TYR A 181 -6.29 -15.86 6.96
C TYR A 181 -5.14 -16.60 6.31
N TRP A 182 -3.96 -16.55 6.93
CA TRP A 182 -2.75 -17.16 6.39
C TRP A 182 -2.52 -18.55 6.95
N GLU A 183 -2.20 -19.49 6.06
CA GLU A 183 -1.63 -20.80 6.39
C GLU A 183 -0.30 -20.98 5.62
N PRO A 184 0.68 -21.75 6.12
CA PRO A 184 1.89 -22.05 5.36
C PRO A 184 1.55 -22.60 3.97
N GLY A 185 2.14 -22.02 2.93
CA GLY A 185 1.84 -22.32 1.53
C GLY A 185 0.73 -21.46 0.90
N SER A 186 0.04 -20.63 1.67
CA SER A 186 -0.91 -19.66 1.14
C SER A 186 -0.21 -18.63 0.24
N LEU A 187 -0.85 -18.28 -0.87
CA LEU A 187 -0.44 -17.18 -1.75
C LEU A 187 -1.59 -16.18 -1.85
N ALA A 188 -1.35 -14.94 -1.41
CA ALA A 188 -2.22 -13.82 -1.76
C ALA A 188 -1.60 -13.03 -2.91
N PHE A 189 -2.43 -12.68 -3.88
CA PHE A 189 -2.08 -11.80 -4.99
C PHE A 189 -3.18 -10.77 -5.11
N TRP A 190 -2.82 -9.49 -4.99
CA TRP A 190 -3.79 -8.40 -4.96
C TRP A 190 -3.36 -7.23 -5.85
N GLU A 191 -4.34 -6.40 -6.16
CA GLU A 191 -4.22 -5.29 -7.11
C GLU A 191 -4.02 -3.97 -6.34
N ASN A 192 -2.82 -3.40 -6.36
CA ASN A 192 -2.45 -2.18 -5.63
C ASN A 192 -3.15 -0.89 -6.09
N ARG A 193 -3.71 -0.85 -7.30
CA ARG A 193 -4.38 0.31 -7.90
C ARG A 193 -5.84 0.44 -7.40
N CYS A 194 -6.41 -0.59 -6.78
CA CYS A 194 -7.81 -0.59 -6.32
C CYS A 194 -8.09 -1.28 -4.98
N VAL A 195 -7.05 -1.70 -4.25
CA VAL A 195 -7.13 -2.29 -2.90
C VAL A 195 -6.28 -1.48 -1.93
#